data_AF-A0A1F2P8W1-F1
#
_entry.id   AF-A0A1F2P8W1-F1
#
_cell.length_a   1.000
_cell.length_b   1.000
_cell.length_c   1.000
_cell.angle_alpha   90.00
_cell.angle_beta   90.00
_cell.angle_gamma   90.00
#
_symmetry.space_group_name_H-M   'P 1'
#
loop_
_entity.id
_entity.type
_entity.pdbx_description
1 polymer ?
#
loop_
_entity_poly.entity_id
_entity_poly.type
_entity_poly.pdbx_seq_one_letter_code
_entity_poly.pdbx_strand_id
1 'polypeptide(L)' 'MIRIKDKNLNKALTMVLDEGEAETITLALEELADIILLDDYEARRIARNYRLNITGIIGILIENPFQNIYIRSPQ' A
#
# COMPACT_ATOMS: atom_id res chain seq x y z
N MET A 1 11.04 -8.80 -9.51
CA MET A 1 10.22 -9.08 -8.31
C MET A 1 10.79 -8.23 -7.20
N ILE A 2 10.07 -7.19 -6.75
CA ILE A 2 10.53 -6.34 -5.64
C ILE A 2 10.47 -7.19 -4.37
N ARG A 3 11.51 -7.12 -3.53
CA ARG A 3 11.61 -7.89 -2.29
C ARG A 3 11.59 -6.92 -1.12
N ILE A 4 10.77 -7.22 -0.12
CA ILE A 4 10.74 -6.49 1.14
C ILE A 4 12.07 -6.64 1.86
N LYS A 5 12.65 -5.51 2.26
CA LYS A 5 13.89 -5.40 3.02
C LYS A 5 13.61 -5.42 4.53
N ASP A 6 12.62 -4.68 5.00
CA ASP A 6 12.20 -4.59 6.39
C ASP A 6 11.16 -5.67 6.75
N LYS A 7 11.68 -6.87 7.00
CA LYS A 7 10.86 -8.01 7.42
C LYS A 7 10.23 -7.84 8.79
N ASN A 8 10.80 -7.00 9.65
CA ASN A 8 10.27 -6.78 11.00
C ASN A 8 9.02 -5.91 10.94
N LEU A 9 9.09 -4.82 10.18
CA LEU A 9 7.93 -3.97 9.91
C LEU A 9 6.82 -4.76 9.22
N ASN A 10 7.14 -5.50 8.15
CA ASN A 10 6.15 -6.31 7.45
C ASN A 10 5.46 -7.28 8.41
N LYS A 11 6.23 -8.02 9.21
CA LYS A 11 5.69 -8.98 10.18
C LYS A 11 4.83 -8.31 11.25
N ALA A 12 5.19 -7.11 11.71
CA ALA A 12 4.38 -6.36 12.67
C ALA A 12 3.05 -5.90 12.05
N LEU A 13 3.07 -5.45 10.79
CA LEU A 13 1.86 -5.04 10.08
C LEU A 13 0.94 -6.22 9.78
N THR A 14 1.48 -7.38 9.40
CA THR A 14 0.69 -8.62 9.18
C THR A 14 -0.02 -9.13 10.44
N MET A 15 0.33 -8.64 11.64
CA MET A 15 -0.42 -8.98 12.86
C MET A 15 -1.81 -8.32 12.90
N VAL A 16 -2.03 -7.27 12.11
CA VAL A 16 -3.24 -6.45 12.15
C VAL A 16 -3.85 -6.17 10.76
N LEU A 17 -3.10 -6.38 9.69
CA LEU A 17 -3.52 -6.26 8.29
C LEU A 17 -3.36 -7.60 7.57
N ASP A 18 -4.01 -7.74 6.41
CA ASP A 18 -3.68 -8.85 5.51
C ASP A 18 -2.25 -8.72 4.94
N GLU A 19 -1.75 -9.82 4.39
CA GLU A 19 -0.40 -9.88 3.86
C GLU A 19 -0.16 -8.86 2.74
N GLY A 20 -1.10 -8.70 1.81
CA GLY A 20 -0.95 -7.78 0.68
C GLY A 20 -0.88 -6.31 1.10
N GLU A 21 -1.70 -5.91 2.06
CA GLU A 21 -1.71 -4.55 2.60
C GLU A 21 -0.47 -4.25 3.45
N ALA A 22 -0.05 -5.21 4.29
CA ALA A 22 1.19 -5.12 5.05
C ALA A 22 2.40 -4.98 4.12
N GLU A 23 2.46 -5.80 3.06
CA GLU A 23 3.52 -5.73 2.06
C GLU A 23 3.51 -4.40 1.32
N THR A 24 2.33 -3.91 0.92
CA THR A 24 2.16 -2.65 0.20
C THR A 24 2.66 -1.47 1.02
N ILE A 25 2.27 -1.36 2.29
CA ILE A 25 2.72 -0.29 3.19
C ILE A 25 4.22 -0.37 3.43
N THR A 26 4.76 -1.57 3.64
CA THR A 26 6.20 -1.77 3.87
C THR A 26 7.01 -1.34 2.64
N LEU A 27 6.61 -1.78 1.45
CA LEU A 27 7.27 -1.41 0.19
C LEU A 27 7.15 0.08 -0.11
N ALA A 28 6.02 0.70 0.19
CA ALA A 28 5.82 2.13 0.00
C ALA A 28 6.81 2.96 0.82
N LEU A 29 7.09 2.53 2.05
CA LEU A 29 8.06 3.16 2.93
C LEU A 29 9.49 2.92 2.46
N GLU A 30 9.81 1.70 2.01
CA GLU A 30 11.14 1.35 1.51
C GLU A 30 11.52 2.10 0.23
N GLU A 31 10.56 2.28 -0.67
CA GLU A 31 10.77 2.84 -2.01
C GLU A 31 10.34 4.32 -2.10
N LEU A 32 9.90 4.92 -0.98
CA LEU A 32 9.43 6.30 -0.91
C LEU A 32 8.33 6.60 -1.94
N ALA A 33 7.34 5.70 -2.02
CA ALA A 33 6.29 5.80 -3.01
C ALA A 33 5.48 7.10 -2.86
N ASP A 34 5.22 7.78 -3.98
CA ASP A 34 4.44 9.02 -4.01
C ASP A 34 2.96 8.81 -3.66
N ILE A 35 2.43 7.60 -3.96
CA ILE A 35 1.04 7.23 -3.72
C ILE A 35 0.89 5.70 -3.59
N ILE A 36 -0.03 5.26 -2.74
CA ILE A 36 -0.44 3.86 -2.62
C ILE A 36 -1.95 3.68 -2.66
N LEU A 37 -2.38 2.50 -3.11
CA LEU A 37 -3.79 2.10 -3.15
C LEU A 37 -4.06 1.14 -2.00
N LEU A 38 -5.06 1.46 -1.17
CA LEU A 38 -5.53 0.62 -0.07
C LEU A 38 -7.07 0.63 -0.02
N ASP A 39 -7.69 -0.54 -0.04
CA ASP A 39 -9.13 -0.72 -0.03
C ASP A 39 -9.70 -1.03 1.37
N ASP A 40 -8.88 -1.49 2.32
CA ASP A 40 -9.30 -1.68 3.71
C ASP A 40 -9.26 -0.39 4.56
N TYR A 41 -10.18 -0.28 5.52
CA TYR A 41 -10.24 0.86 6.43
C TYR A 41 -9.05 0.92 7.41
N GLU A 42 -8.67 -0.21 8.01
CA GLU A 42 -7.58 -0.29 8.96
C GLU A 42 -6.23 -0.06 8.27
N ALA A 43 -6.01 -0.60 7.07
CA ALA A 43 -4.79 -0.29 6.31
C ALA A 43 -4.69 1.19 5.99
N ARG A 44 -5.79 1.83 5.54
CA ARG A 44 -5.80 3.28 5.32
C ARG A 44 -5.48 4.06 6.59
N ARG A 45 -6.02 3.64 7.73
CA ARG A 45 -5.76 4.28 9.03
C ARG A 45 -4.28 4.17 9.40
N ILE A 46 -3.68 2.99 9.24
CA ILE A 46 -2.27 2.75 9.55
C ILE A 46 -1.35 3.52 8.59
N ALA A 47 -1.60 3.47 7.28
CA ALA A 47 -0.83 4.19 6.29
C ALA A 47 -0.82 5.72 6.51
N ARG A 48 -1.93 6.29 7.01
CA ARG A 48 -1.98 7.71 7.42
C ARG A 48 -1.06 8.02 8.59
N ASN A 49 -0.89 7.10 9.55
CA ASN A 49 0.05 7.30 10.66
C ASN A 49 1.50 7.36 10.17
N TYR A 50 1.79 6.65 9.09
CA TYR A 50 3.07 6.71 8.37
C TYR A 50 3.17 7.87 7.37
N ARG A 51 2.15 8.73 7.28
CA ARG A 51 2.07 9.88 6.36
C ARG A 51 2.17 9.49 4.88
N LEU A 52 1.76 8.28 4.53
CA LEU A 52 1.68 7.86 3.14
C LEU A 52 0.48 8.53 2.47
N ASN A 53 0.67 8.94 1.22
CA ASN A 53 -0.43 9.41 0.37
C ASN A 53 -1.21 8.20 -0.13
N ILE A 54 -2.51 8.21 0.12
CA ILE A 54 -3.39 7.08 -0.19
C ILE A 54 -4.41 7.53 -1.22
N THR A 55 -4.57 6.74 -2.28
CA THR A 55 -5.72 6.83 -3.19
C THR A 55 -6.64 5.63 -3.01
N GLY A 56 -7.90 5.78 -3.41
CA GLY A 56 -8.87 4.69 -3.48
C GLY A 56 -9.25 4.39 -4.93
N ILE A 57 -9.92 3.27 -5.17
CA ILE A 57 -10.40 2.87 -6.51
C ILE A 57 -11.25 3.98 -7.15
N ILE A 58 -12.06 4.69 -6.36
CA ILE A 58 -12.86 5.83 -6.86
C ILE A 58 -11.97 7.00 -7.29
N GLY A 59 -10.87 7.29 -6.58
CA GLY A 59 -9.90 8.31 -6.98
C GLY A 59 -9.22 7.96 -8.30
N ILE A 60 -8.87 6.67 -8.48
CA ILE A 60 -8.31 6.13 -9.73
C ILE A 60 -9.31 6.20 -10.90
N LEU A 61 -10.60 5.99 -10.65
CA LEU A 61 -11.63 6.00 -11.71
C LEU A 61 -12.06 7.41 -12.12
N ILE A 62 -12.03 8.37 -11.21
CA ILE A 62 -12.40 9.77 -11.46
C ILE A 62 -11.23 10.56 -12.07
N GLU A 63 -9.98 10.21 -11.74
CA GLU A 63 -8.76 10.76 -12.36
C GLU A 63 -8.30 9.87 -13.54
N ASN A 64 -8.88 10.10 -14.72
CA ASN A 64 -8.52 9.46 -16.00
C ASN A 64 -7.04 9.71 -16.41
N PRO A 65 -6.39 8.92 -17.29
CA PRO A 65 -6.34 7.46 -17.46
C PRO A 65 -4.89 6.91 -17.37
N PHE A 66 -4.68 5.73 -16.78
CA PHE A 66 -3.46 4.90 -16.95
C PHE A 66 -2.10 5.64 -17.01
N GLN A 67 -1.69 6.28 -15.92
CA GLN A 67 -0.26 6.51 -15.69
C GLN A 67 0.20 5.65 -14.50
N ASN A 68 0.83 4.53 -14.85
CA ASN A 68 1.68 3.71 -13.97
C ASN A 68 1.09 3.32 -12.61
N ILE A 69 -0.17 2.89 -12.58
CA ILE A 69 -0.77 2.31 -11.37
C ILE A 69 -0.34 0.85 -11.27
N TYR A 70 0.58 0.55 -10.35
CA TYR A 70 0.99 -0.80 -10.03
C TYR A 70 -0.10 -1.46 -9.17
N ILE A 71 -1.10 -2.09 -9.82
CA ILE A 71 -2.08 -2.93 -9.13
C ILE A 71 -1.54 -4.36 -9.15
N ARG A 72 -1.03 -4.85 -8.03
CA ARG A 72 -0.69 -6.26 -7.86
C ARG A 72 -1.96 -6.99 -7.38
N SER A 73 -2.49 -7.90 -8.20
CA SER A 73 -3.54 -8.82 -7.75
C SER A 73 -3.02 -9.74 -6.65
N PRO A 74 -3.79 -9.99 -5.58
CA PRO A 74 -3.56 -11.16 -4.75
C PRO A 74 -3.91 -12.40 -5.60
N GLN A 75 -3.02 -13.37 -5.60
CA GLN A 75 -3.33 -14.72 -6.08
C GLN A 75 -4.15 -15.43 -5.02
#